data_AF-A0A924VWG4-F1
#
_entry.id   AF-A0A924VWG4-F1
#
_cell.length_a   1.000
_cell.length_b   1.000
_cell.length_c   1.000
_cell.angle_alpha   90.00
_cell.angle_beta   90.00
_cell.angle_gamma   90.00
#
_symmetry.space_group_name_H-M   'P 1'
#
loop_
_entity.id
_entity.type
_entity.pdbx_description
1 polymer ?
#
loop_
_entity_poly.entity_id
_entity_poly.type
_entity_poly.pdbx_seq_one_letter_code
_entity_poly.pdbx_strand_id
1 'polypeptide(L)'
;MNGLENKLFHKRENFSREEFENRMKIHGFKNIARLELFLWDLELFLQIQDILGERIVLKGGAAVQFYLPIKAQRTSVDIDMLFLGTKDEIDDVLDLITQKLKLDDNTFTFTLHQPKMPKTELPLYTYYVNVPSVLTEAELWTKYARDAKQELKIEFIIAQEDIEISRVSGEDIFAVSSPFAYNVLSINHLFADKLTTLGPNTIGIQDDRIDEQVKQIYDIWMLLNHRLNELNLDIVREKYSARAKLECDSRNIPFDMDIIKCDVFEQMGRISAVDSGNDKLLMQQINNFKGLYLNATIDFKGVDVACAASIIRLLYEIILSNEYDISIIYKAFELETLLDLKLSGLEKGRKVKELRDILISSFSSYSVLDAKILKGKNLKRVFWAVVNIENIRVIEEIITSSISTSMHQTSNISLDSVEI
;
A
#
# COMPACT_ATOMS: atom_id res chain seq x y z
N MET A 1 -17.40 23.10 -15.34
CA MET A 1 -16.01 23.55 -15.60
C MET A 1 -15.92 25.02 -16.01
N ASN A 2 -16.83 25.55 -16.84
CA ASN A 2 -16.90 27.02 -17.04
C ASN A 2 -17.14 27.72 -15.68
N GLY A 3 -16.38 28.76 -15.36
CA GLY A 3 -16.44 29.48 -14.07
C GLY A 3 -15.35 29.10 -13.06
N LEU A 4 -14.52 28.09 -13.36
CA LEU A 4 -13.35 27.69 -12.57
C LEU A 4 -12.03 28.25 -13.10
N GLU A 5 -12.07 29.11 -14.13
CA GLU A 5 -10.88 29.67 -14.75
C GLU A 5 -10.03 30.40 -13.69
N ASN A 6 -8.76 29.99 -13.56
CA ASN A 6 -7.78 30.52 -12.59
C ASN A 6 -8.13 30.31 -11.10
N LYS A 7 -9.14 29.50 -10.78
CA LYS A 7 -9.49 29.18 -9.38
C LYS A 7 -8.88 27.86 -8.88
N LEU A 8 -8.55 26.97 -9.81
CA LEU A 8 -7.91 25.69 -9.54
C LEU A 8 -6.39 25.84 -9.50
N PHE A 9 -5.73 24.99 -8.71
CA PHE A 9 -4.28 24.82 -8.76
C PHE A 9 -3.88 24.16 -10.08
N HIS A 10 -4.51 23.03 -10.40
CA HIS A 10 -4.25 22.32 -11.64
C HIS A 10 -4.97 22.98 -12.81
N LYS A 11 -4.30 22.99 -13.97
CA LYS A 11 -4.86 23.54 -15.20
C LYS A 11 -6.16 22.83 -15.58
N ARG A 12 -7.13 23.56 -16.13
CA ARG A 12 -8.44 23.01 -16.52
C ARG A 12 -8.32 21.84 -17.50
N GLU A 13 -7.35 21.89 -18.39
CA GLU A 13 -7.08 20.85 -19.39
C GLU A 13 -6.73 19.50 -18.73
N ASN A 14 -6.16 19.52 -17.51
CA ASN A 14 -5.83 18.30 -16.76
C ASN A 14 -7.07 17.50 -16.36
N PHE A 15 -8.24 18.13 -16.30
CA PHE A 15 -9.52 17.49 -15.98
C PHE A 15 -10.34 17.18 -17.23
N SER A 16 -9.76 17.30 -18.43
CA SER A 16 -10.45 16.95 -19.67
C SER A 16 -10.52 15.43 -19.83
N ARG A 17 -11.58 14.95 -20.49
CA ARG A 17 -11.75 13.52 -20.78
C ARG A 17 -10.58 12.97 -21.60
N GLU A 18 -10.15 13.72 -22.61
CA GLU A 18 -9.01 13.36 -23.48
C GLU A 18 -7.74 13.13 -22.67
N GLU A 19 -7.45 14.01 -21.72
CA GLU A 19 -6.26 13.90 -20.90
C GLU A 19 -6.33 12.74 -19.90
N PHE A 20 -7.51 12.46 -19.33
CA PHE A 20 -7.70 11.25 -18.52
C PHE A 20 -7.50 9.97 -19.35
N GLU A 21 -8.06 9.89 -20.55
CA GLU A 21 -7.85 8.75 -21.45
C GLU A 21 -6.38 8.57 -21.85
N ASN A 22 -5.68 9.68 -22.09
CA ASN A 22 -4.25 9.66 -22.37
C ASN A 22 -3.45 9.07 -21.20
N ARG A 23 -3.67 9.56 -19.97
CA ARG A 23 -3.02 9.04 -18.75
C ARG A 23 -3.35 7.57 -18.49
N MET A 24 -4.61 7.17 -18.69
CA MET A 24 -5.01 5.76 -18.60
C MET A 24 -4.21 4.87 -19.56
N LYS A 25 -4.04 5.32 -20.80
CA LYS A 25 -3.28 4.59 -21.81
C LYS A 25 -1.78 4.53 -21.49
N ILE A 26 -1.18 5.65 -21.10
CA ILE A 26 0.25 5.74 -20.78
C ILE A 26 0.58 4.90 -19.55
N HIS A 27 -0.22 4.99 -18.50
CA HIS A 27 0.08 4.35 -17.22
C HIS A 27 -0.60 2.99 -17.05
N GLY A 28 -1.54 2.62 -17.91
CA GLY A 28 -2.20 1.32 -17.92
C GLY A 28 -3.38 1.18 -16.95
N PHE A 29 -4.03 2.26 -16.55
CA PHE A 29 -5.23 2.22 -15.71
C PHE A 29 -6.49 1.90 -16.52
N LYS A 30 -7.47 1.27 -15.87
CA LYS A 30 -8.72 0.80 -16.51
C LYS A 30 -9.99 1.52 -16.04
N ASN A 31 -9.90 2.28 -14.96
CA ASN A 31 -11.04 2.94 -14.34
C ASN A 31 -10.87 4.46 -14.39
N ILE A 32 -11.53 5.10 -15.36
CA ILE A 32 -11.48 6.55 -15.56
C ILE A 32 -12.10 7.32 -14.40
N ALA A 33 -13.16 6.78 -13.78
CA ALA A 33 -13.83 7.39 -12.62
C ALA A 33 -12.87 7.56 -11.45
N ARG A 34 -12.12 6.50 -11.11
CA ARG A 34 -11.11 6.57 -10.05
C ARG A 34 -9.95 7.49 -10.38
N LEU A 35 -9.55 7.58 -11.64
CA LEU A 35 -8.51 8.51 -12.07
C LEU A 35 -8.96 9.97 -11.92
N GLU A 36 -10.20 10.29 -12.33
CA GLU A 36 -10.78 11.62 -12.16
C GLU A 36 -10.95 11.99 -10.68
N LEU A 37 -11.48 11.06 -9.87
CA LEU A 37 -11.60 11.26 -8.42
C LEU A 37 -10.25 11.54 -7.77
N PHE A 38 -9.22 10.76 -8.11
CA PHE A 38 -7.90 10.97 -7.53
C PHE A 38 -7.30 12.33 -7.90
N LEU A 39 -7.55 12.85 -9.11
CA LEU A 39 -7.13 14.21 -9.45
C LEU A 39 -7.89 15.26 -8.62
N TRP A 40 -9.20 15.07 -8.44
CA TRP A 40 -9.98 15.97 -7.58
C TRP A 40 -9.57 15.89 -6.10
N ASP A 41 -9.15 14.72 -5.61
CA ASP A 41 -8.57 14.56 -4.28
C ASP A 41 -7.36 15.48 -4.09
N LEU A 42 -6.45 15.46 -5.05
CA LEU A 42 -5.24 16.28 -5.01
C LEU A 42 -5.54 17.77 -5.13
N GLU A 43 -6.49 18.14 -6.00
CA GLU A 43 -6.92 19.52 -6.16
C GLU A 43 -7.54 20.07 -4.86
N LEU A 44 -8.51 19.37 -4.28
CA LEU A 44 -9.15 19.82 -3.03
C LEU A 44 -8.18 19.83 -1.87
N PHE A 45 -7.27 18.86 -1.79
CA PHE A 45 -6.23 18.88 -0.78
C PHE A 45 -5.32 20.11 -0.91
N LEU A 46 -4.91 20.50 -2.12
CA LEU A 46 -4.13 21.74 -2.31
C LEU A 46 -4.91 22.99 -1.89
N GLN A 47 -6.22 23.05 -2.16
CA GLN A 47 -7.06 24.17 -1.71
C GLN A 47 -7.11 24.27 -0.18
N ILE A 48 -7.23 23.12 0.51
CA ILE A 48 -7.21 23.04 1.97
C ILE A 48 -5.81 23.42 2.50
N GLN A 49 -4.76 22.88 1.89
CA GLN A 49 -3.37 23.14 2.27
C GLN A 49 -2.96 24.60 2.10
N ASP A 50 -3.42 25.27 1.05
CA ASP A 50 -3.13 26.69 0.80
C ASP A 50 -3.63 27.58 1.95
N ILE A 51 -4.76 27.21 2.57
CA ILE A 51 -5.37 27.95 3.67
C ILE A 51 -4.77 27.53 5.02
N LEU A 52 -4.60 26.22 5.25
CA LEU A 52 -4.18 25.69 6.55
C LEU A 52 -2.66 25.59 6.73
N GLY A 53 -1.88 25.66 5.65
CA GLY A 53 -0.42 25.64 5.66
C GLY A 53 0.14 24.35 6.26
N GLU A 54 1.16 24.48 7.12
CA GLU A 54 1.86 23.35 7.78
C GLU A 54 1.05 22.70 8.92
N ARG A 55 -0.23 23.04 9.08
CA ARG A 55 -1.11 22.41 10.10
C ARG A 55 -1.92 21.25 9.55
N ILE A 56 -1.93 21.05 8.23
CA ILE A 56 -2.65 19.97 7.56
C ILE A 56 -1.66 19.08 6.82
N VAL A 57 -1.88 17.78 6.90
CA VAL A 57 -1.10 16.80 6.17
C VAL A 57 -2.00 15.75 5.52
N LEU A 58 -1.66 15.34 4.30
CA LEU A 58 -2.27 14.20 3.64
C LEU A 58 -1.73 12.90 4.25
N LYS A 59 -2.62 11.94 4.54
CA LYS A 59 -2.28 10.59 4.98
C LYS A 59 -3.02 9.54 4.14
N GLY A 60 -3.03 8.29 4.63
CA GLY A 60 -3.85 7.23 4.05
C GLY A 60 -3.37 6.74 2.69
N GLY A 61 -4.29 6.23 1.87
CA GLY A 61 -3.97 5.65 0.56
C GLY A 61 -3.44 6.67 -0.45
N ALA A 62 -3.93 7.91 -0.41
CA ALA A 62 -3.48 8.99 -1.28
C ALA A 62 -2.03 9.39 -0.99
N ALA A 63 -1.67 9.55 0.29
CA ALA A 63 -0.30 9.85 0.72
C ALA A 63 0.72 8.80 0.27
N VAL A 64 0.37 7.51 0.29
CA VAL A 64 1.27 6.43 -0.17
C VAL A 64 1.72 6.66 -1.61
N GLN A 65 0.85 7.20 -2.48
CA GLN A 65 1.17 7.34 -3.90
C GLN A 65 2.34 8.31 -4.14
N PHE A 66 2.49 9.33 -3.29
CA PHE A 66 3.63 10.27 -3.33
C PHE A 66 4.97 9.63 -3.01
N TYR A 67 4.96 8.48 -2.34
CA TYR A 67 6.17 7.75 -1.99
C TYR A 67 6.54 6.65 -3.01
N LEU A 68 5.67 6.40 -3.99
CA LEU A 68 5.84 5.30 -4.94
C LEU A 68 6.13 5.83 -6.35
N PRO A 69 6.97 5.14 -7.14
CA PRO A 69 7.05 5.44 -8.57
C PRO A 69 5.72 5.13 -9.24
N ILE A 70 5.37 5.86 -10.32
CA ILE A 70 4.09 5.72 -11.05
C ILE A 70 3.71 4.26 -11.35
N LYS A 71 4.68 3.42 -11.72
CA LYS A 71 4.46 1.99 -12.01
C LYS A 71 3.95 1.17 -10.82
N ALA A 72 4.19 1.63 -9.60
CA ALA A 72 3.74 1.04 -8.34
C ALA A 72 2.58 1.81 -7.70
N GLN A 73 2.16 2.93 -8.29
CA GLN A 73 1.00 3.67 -7.80
C GLN A 73 -0.29 2.95 -8.18
N ARG A 74 -1.29 3.11 -7.32
CA ARG A 74 -2.66 2.67 -7.50
C ARG A 74 -3.63 3.84 -7.35
N THR A 75 -4.83 3.67 -7.85
CA THR A 75 -5.89 4.65 -7.56
C THR A 75 -6.29 4.66 -6.09
N SER A 76 -6.57 5.85 -5.57
CA SER A 76 -7.20 6.15 -4.28
C SER A 76 -8.38 7.08 -4.55
N VAL A 77 -9.39 7.08 -3.69
CA VAL A 77 -10.64 7.86 -3.91
C VAL A 77 -11.12 8.59 -2.64
N ASP A 78 -10.27 8.63 -1.62
CA ASP A 78 -10.57 9.23 -0.32
C ASP A 78 -9.40 10.17 0.04
N ILE A 79 -9.75 11.34 0.59
CA ILE A 79 -8.79 12.27 1.19
C ILE A 79 -8.81 12.05 2.71
N ASP A 80 -7.77 11.40 3.22
CA ASP A 80 -7.53 11.27 4.65
C ASP A 80 -6.50 12.30 5.10
N MET A 81 -6.79 13.11 6.12
CA MET A 81 -5.87 14.14 6.61
C MET A 81 -5.71 14.10 8.13
N LEU A 82 -4.50 14.43 8.61
CA LEU A 82 -4.31 14.87 10.00
C LEU A 82 -4.29 16.39 10.05
N PHE A 83 -5.02 16.96 10.99
CA PHE A 83 -5.14 18.41 11.16
C PHE A 83 -4.83 18.85 12.59
N LEU A 84 -3.94 19.82 12.73
CA LEU A 84 -3.66 20.50 13.99
C LEU A 84 -4.53 21.76 14.11
N GLY A 85 -5.72 21.60 14.69
CA GLY A 85 -6.67 22.70 14.87
C GLY A 85 -8.03 22.21 15.37
N THR A 86 -9.05 22.99 15.10
CA THR A 86 -10.41 22.77 15.61
C THR A 86 -11.42 22.46 14.52
N LYS A 87 -12.59 21.94 14.90
CA LYS A 87 -13.71 21.73 13.97
C LYS A 87 -14.19 23.04 13.33
N ASP A 88 -14.26 24.11 14.11
CA ASP A 88 -14.74 25.41 13.62
C ASP A 88 -13.82 25.93 12.50
N GLU A 89 -12.50 25.75 12.65
CA GLU A 89 -11.54 26.08 11.57
C GLU A 89 -11.72 25.20 10.33
N ILE A 90 -12.09 23.92 10.48
CA ILE A 90 -12.42 23.06 9.34
C ILE A 90 -13.62 23.65 8.60
N ASP A 91 -14.70 23.98 9.32
CA ASP A 91 -15.92 24.53 8.73
C ASP A 91 -15.61 25.85 8.01
N ASP A 92 -14.84 26.76 8.62
CA ASP A 92 -14.42 28.03 8.01
C ASP A 92 -13.62 27.82 6.71
N VAL A 93 -12.68 26.87 6.70
CA VAL A 93 -11.87 26.55 5.51
C VAL A 93 -12.74 25.99 4.39
N LEU A 94 -13.63 25.06 4.71
CA LEU A 94 -14.51 24.46 3.72
C LEU A 94 -15.49 25.48 3.14
N ASP A 95 -16.01 26.40 3.97
CA ASP A 95 -16.87 27.50 3.52
C ASP A 95 -16.12 28.46 2.58
N LEU A 96 -14.86 28.78 2.87
CA LEU A 96 -14.01 29.59 1.98
C LEU A 96 -13.80 28.90 0.62
N ILE A 97 -13.55 27.58 0.63
CA ILE A 97 -13.38 26.79 -0.60
C ILE A 97 -14.71 26.75 -1.38
N THR A 98 -15.85 26.56 -0.71
CA THR A 98 -17.17 26.65 -1.34
C THR A 98 -17.37 28.02 -1.98
N GLN A 99 -17.13 29.12 -1.27
CA GLN A 99 -17.27 30.47 -1.83
C GLN A 99 -16.37 30.70 -3.06
N LYS A 100 -15.15 30.15 -3.03
CA LYS A 100 -14.20 30.23 -4.15
C LYS A 100 -14.68 29.43 -5.36
N LEU A 101 -15.02 28.15 -5.18
CA LEU A 101 -15.20 27.18 -6.25
C LEU A 101 -16.65 26.94 -6.68
N LYS A 102 -17.65 27.34 -5.89
CA LYS A 102 -19.07 27.07 -6.15
C LYS A 102 -19.47 27.42 -7.59
N LEU A 103 -20.06 26.45 -8.27
CA LEU A 103 -20.57 26.58 -9.64
C LEU A 103 -22.11 26.63 -9.69
N ASP A 104 -22.74 25.87 -8.80
CA ASP A 104 -24.18 25.75 -8.65
C ASP A 104 -24.49 25.40 -7.18
N ASP A 105 -25.75 25.19 -6.81
CA ASP A 105 -26.14 24.96 -5.42
C ASP A 105 -25.56 23.69 -4.79
N ASN A 106 -25.14 22.71 -5.60
CA ASN A 106 -24.70 21.40 -5.13
C ASN A 106 -23.22 21.10 -5.44
N THR A 107 -22.56 21.83 -6.35
CA THR A 107 -21.16 21.60 -6.70
C THR A 107 -20.20 22.41 -5.82
N PHE A 108 -19.20 21.73 -5.24
CA PHE A 108 -18.29 22.26 -4.20
C PHE A 108 -19.00 22.72 -2.93
N THR A 109 -20.16 22.15 -2.61
CA THR A 109 -20.86 22.34 -1.34
C THR A 109 -20.52 21.16 -0.42
N PHE A 110 -19.79 21.42 0.67
CA PHE A 110 -19.42 20.39 1.64
C PHE A 110 -20.57 20.08 2.58
N THR A 111 -20.86 18.79 2.77
CA THR A 111 -21.91 18.31 3.68
C THR A 111 -21.29 17.44 4.75
N LEU A 112 -21.44 17.83 6.02
CA LEU A 112 -20.97 17.03 7.15
C LEU A 112 -21.74 15.70 7.21
N HIS A 113 -21.02 14.60 7.25
CA HIS A 113 -21.57 13.29 7.52
C HIS A 113 -21.54 12.99 9.01
N GLN A 114 -22.72 12.79 9.60
CA GLN A 114 -22.84 12.26 10.96
C GLN A 114 -23.24 10.78 10.91
N PRO A 115 -22.36 9.85 11.32
CA PRO A 115 -22.70 8.44 11.34
C PRO A 115 -23.84 8.21 12.34
N LYS A 116 -24.84 7.41 11.94
CA LYS A 116 -26.02 7.11 12.78
C LYS A 116 -25.66 6.37 14.07
N MET A 117 -24.56 5.63 14.07
CA MET A 117 -23.99 4.92 15.21
C MET A 117 -22.46 5.00 15.11
N PRO A 118 -21.82 6.00 15.72
CA PRO A 118 -20.36 6.09 15.73
C PRO A 118 -19.77 4.88 16.46
N LYS A 119 -18.83 4.19 15.81
CA LYS A 119 -18.12 3.04 16.39
C LYS A 119 -16.88 3.44 17.21
N THR A 120 -16.48 4.71 17.15
CA THR A 120 -15.24 5.22 17.75
C THR A 120 -15.48 6.61 18.35
N GLU A 121 -14.68 6.95 19.37
CA GLU A 121 -14.60 8.31 19.94
C GLU A 121 -13.49 9.16 19.29
N LEU A 122 -12.97 8.73 18.13
CA LEU A 122 -11.93 9.45 17.43
C LEU A 122 -12.45 10.84 17.01
N PRO A 123 -11.64 11.91 17.13
CA PRO A 123 -12.01 13.24 16.67
C PRO A 123 -11.92 13.31 15.13
N LEU A 124 -12.80 12.57 14.47
CA LEU A 124 -12.90 12.38 13.04
C LEU A 124 -14.11 13.16 12.51
N TYR A 125 -13.88 14.02 11.53
CA TYR A 125 -14.92 14.75 10.82
C TYR A 125 -14.92 14.35 9.36
N THR A 126 -16.01 13.72 8.92
CA THR A 126 -16.19 13.27 7.54
C THR A 126 -17.12 14.23 6.80
N TYR A 127 -16.72 14.70 5.63
CA TYR A 127 -17.52 15.53 4.75
C TYR A 127 -17.65 14.88 3.38
N TYR A 128 -18.78 15.11 2.73
CA TYR A 128 -19.00 14.78 1.32
C TYR A 128 -19.10 16.03 0.48
N VAL A 129 -18.56 16.00 -0.74
CA VAL A 129 -18.64 17.12 -1.68
C VAL A 129 -18.83 16.61 -3.10
N ASN A 130 -19.76 17.21 -3.83
CA ASN A 130 -19.91 16.93 -5.25
C ASN A 130 -18.93 17.76 -6.08
N VAL A 131 -18.20 17.09 -6.97
CA VAL A 131 -17.27 17.71 -7.93
C VAL A 131 -17.75 17.50 -9.38
N PRO A 132 -17.42 18.42 -10.31
CA PRO A 132 -17.74 18.23 -11.72
C PRO A 132 -17.10 16.96 -12.28
N SER A 133 -17.80 16.29 -13.19
CA SER A 133 -17.29 15.11 -13.89
C SER A 133 -17.37 15.28 -15.41
N VAL A 134 -16.37 14.76 -16.12
CA VAL A 134 -16.38 14.64 -17.59
C VAL A 134 -16.88 13.28 -18.08
N LEU A 135 -17.35 12.43 -17.17
CA LEU A 135 -17.75 11.06 -17.46
C LEU A 135 -19.19 10.96 -17.93
N THR A 136 -19.46 9.89 -18.66
CA THR A 136 -20.80 9.55 -19.15
C THR A 136 -21.66 8.92 -18.05
N GLU A 137 -22.98 8.93 -18.24
CA GLU A 137 -23.94 8.26 -17.35
C GLU A 137 -23.59 6.79 -17.09
N ALA A 138 -23.17 6.07 -18.15
CA ALA A 138 -22.82 4.66 -18.08
C ALA A 138 -21.57 4.41 -17.22
N GLU A 139 -20.61 5.35 -17.23
CA GLU A 139 -19.38 5.27 -16.43
C GLU A 139 -19.62 5.64 -14.95
N LEU A 140 -20.58 6.52 -14.69
CA LEU A 140 -20.96 6.97 -13.33
C LEU A 140 -21.96 6.03 -12.64
N TRP A 141 -22.59 5.10 -13.38
CA TRP A 141 -23.64 4.20 -12.88
C TRP A 141 -24.85 4.93 -12.28
N THR A 142 -25.15 6.15 -12.77
CA THR A 142 -26.31 6.95 -12.33
C THR A 142 -27.36 7.06 -13.44
N LYS A 143 -28.65 7.15 -13.06
CA LYS A 143 -29.79 7.24 -14.00
C LYS A 143 -30.24 8.67 -14.34
N TYR A 144 -29.51 9.70 -13.89
CA TYR A 144 -29.95 11.09 -13.94
C TYR A 144 -28.79 12.06 -14.23
N ALA A 145 -28.25 12.13 -15.46
CA ALA A 145 -27.27 13.17 -15.81
C ALA A 145 -27.90 14.32 -16.57
N ARG A 146 -28.39 15.32 -15.82
CA ARG A 146 -28.32 16.68 -16.34
C ARG A 146 -27.04 17.40 -15.90
N ASP A 147 -26.43 16.96 -14.80
CA ASP A 147 -25.12 17.45 -14.34
C ASP A 147 -24.26 16.25 -13.91
N ALA A 148 -23.35 15.79 -14.78
CA ALA A 148 -22.42 14.72 -14.43
C ALA A 148 -21.52 15.20 -13.27
N LYS A 149 -21.72 14.61 -12.09
CA LYS A 149 -20.98 14.91 -10.87
C LYS A 149 -20.50 13.61 -10.24
N GLN A 150 -19.37 13.67 -9.56
CA GLN A 150 -18.91 12.63 -8.66
C GLN A 150 -18.93 13.16 -7.23
N GLU A 151 -19.12 12.28 -6.25
CA GLU A 151 -19.05 12.62 -4.83
C GLU A 151 -17.70 12.18 -4.27
N LEU A 152 -17.03 13.10 -3.57
CA LEU A 152 -15.79 12.86 -2.85
C LEU A 152 -16.02 12.80 -1.36
N LYS A 153 -15.25 11.94 -0.70
CA LYS A 153 -15.20 11.82 0.76
C LYS A 153 -13.92 12.45 1.29
N ILE A 154 -14.07 13.34 2.26
CA ILE A 154 -12.97 14.06 2.90
C ILE A 154 -13.02 13.82 4.39
N GLU A 155 -11.91 13.38 4.96
CA GLU A 155 -11.78 13.06 6.37
C GLU A 155 -10.69 13.87 7.05
N PHE A 156 -11.09 14.62 8.08
CA PHE A 156 -10.18 15.32 8.98
C PHE A 156 -10.09 14.55 10.29
N ILE A 157 -8.89 14.11 10.64
CA ILE A 157 -8.59 13.56 11.97
C ILE A 157 -7.82 14.64 12.74
N ILE A 158 -8.38 15.07 13.87
CA ILE A 158 -7.71 16.06 14.71
C ILE A 158 -6.49 15.41 15.38
N ALA A 159 -5.31 15.96 15.09
CA ALA A 159 -4.07 15.58 15.75
C ALA A 159 -3.97 16.24 17.12
N GLN A 160 -3.47 15.50 18.11
CA GLN A 160 -3.22 16.01 19.46
C GLN A 160 -1.77 16.47 19.67
N GLU A 161 -0.87 16.10 18.76
CA GLU A 161 0.55 16.36 18.80
C GLU A 161 1.03 16.93 17.46
N ASP A 162 2.24 17.47 17.45
CA ASP A 162 2.88 17.95 16.24
C ASP A 162 2.99 16.85 15.19
N ILE A 163 2.66 17.22 13.96
CA ILE A 163 2.61 16.32 12.82
C ILE A 163 3.95 16.39 12.09
N GLU A 164 4.63 15.27 11.90
CA GLU A 164 5.84 15.23 11.07
C GLU A 164 5.45 15.25 9.58
N ILE A 165 5.76 16.37 8.92
CA ILE A 165 5.41 16.63 7.53
C ILE A 165 6.62 16.42 6.63
N SER A 166 6.43 15.67 5.54
CA SER A 166 7.30 15.66 4.38
C SER A 166 6.69 16.49 3.26
N ARG A 167 7.43 17.48 2.76
CA ARG A 167 7.04 18.22 1.55
C ARG A 167 7.48 17.44 0.32
N VAL A 168 6.53 16.90 -0.42
CA VAL A 168 6.78 16.03 -1.57
C VAL A 168 6.28 16.70 -2.85
N SER A 169 7.04 16.56 -3.95
CA SER A 169 6.66 17.06 -5.27
C SER A 169 5.48 16.27 -5.84
N GLY A 170 4.57 16.97 -6.53
CA GLY A 170 3.48 16.35 -7.30
C GLY A 170 3.85 15.98 -8.74
N GLU A 171 5.13 16.05 -9.12
CA GLU A 171 5.57 15.83 -10.51
C GLU A 171 5.38 14.39 -10.99
N ASP A 172 5.55 13.42 -10.08
CA ASP A 172 5.56 11.98 -10.37
C ASP A 172 4.26 11.28 -9.95
N ILE A 173 3.09 11.91 -10.18
CA ILE A 173 1.79 11.32 -9.86
C ILE A 173 1.02 10.92 -11.12
N PHE A 174 0.52 9.68 -11.17
CA PHE A 174 -0.16 9.14 -12.36
C PHE A 174 -1.40 9.93 -12.80
N ALA A 175 -2.08 10.60 -11.87
CA ALA A 175 -3.28 11.37 -12.16
C ALA A 175 -2.99 12.78 -12.68
N VAL A 176 -1.83 13.35 -12.38
CA VAL A 176 -1.39 14.66 -12.86
C VAL A 176 0.09 14.86 -12.57
N SER A 177 0.82 15.47 -13.50
CA SER A 177 2.14 16.02 -13.18
C SER A 177 1.96 17.46 -12.71
N SER A 178 2.26 17.69 -11.44
CA SER A 178 1.93 18.92 -10.71
C SER A 178 3.21 19.60 -10.18
N PRO A 179 3.44 20.89 -10.45
CA PRO A 179 4.59 21.61 -9.93
C PRO A 179 4.43 21.99 -8.44
N PHE A 180 3.29 21.69 -7.83
CA PHE A 180 3.00 22.05 -6.45
C PHE A 180 3.61 21.03 -5.48
N ALA A 181 4.00 21.52 -4.30
CA ALA A 181 4.42 20.68 -3.19
C ALA A 181 3.23 20.32 -2.31
N TYR A 182 3.22 19.08 -1.84
CA TYR A 182 2.19 18.52 -0.97
C TYR A 182 2.79 18.23 0.40
N ASN A 183 2.07 18.62 1.45
CA ASN A 183 2.34 18.24 2.83
C ASN A 183 1.80 16.82 3.00
N VAL A 184 2.72 15.85 3.02
CA VAL A 184 2.41 14.42 3.15
C VAL A 184 2.97 13.92 4.47
N LEU A 185 2.24 13.03 5.15
CA LEU A 185 2.69 12.45 6.42
C LEU A 185 4.03 11.77 6.20
N SER A 186 5.00 11.97 7.11
CA SER A 186 6.35 11.43 6.96
C SER A 186 6.31 9.92 6.68
N ILE A 187 7.27 9.43 5.89
CA ILE A 187 7.30 8.04 5.47
C ILE A 187 7.25 7.07 6.67
N ASN A 188 7.94 7.40 7.76
CA ASN A 188 7.96 6.59 8.98
C ASN A 188 6.59 6.56 9.68
N HIS A 189 5.95 7.72 9.82
CA HIS A 189 4.63 7.82 10.43
C HIS A 189 3.55 7.15 9.56
N LEU A 190 3.58 7.39 8.24
CA LEU A 190 2.66 6.77 7.29
C LEU A 190 2.81 5.24 7.29
N PHE A 191 4.05 4.75 7.33
CA PHE A 191 4.32 3.31 7.37
C PHE A 191 3.81 2.68 8.68
N ALA A 192 4.04 3.34 9.83
CA ALA A 192 3.49 2.89 11.11
C ALA A 192 1.96 2.85 11.11
N ASP A 193 1.29 3.89 10.59
CA ASP A 193 -0.16 3.94 10.42
C ASP A 193 -0.65 2.74 9.58
N LYS A 194 0.02 2.44 8.48
CA LYS A 194 -0.31 1.30 7.63
C LYS A 194 -0.17 -0.02 8.36
N LEU A 195 0.88 -0.20 9.15
CA LEU A 195 1.03 -1.42 9.96
C LEU A 195 -0.13 -1.57 10.95
N THR A 196 -0.58 -0.51 11.63
CA THR A 196 -1.71 -0.60 12.59
C THR A 196 -3.05 -1.00 11.99
N THR A 197 -3.16 -1.07 10.65
CA THR A 197 -4.35 -1.61 9.97
C THR A 197 -4.40 -3.15 9.95
N LEU A 198 -3.34 -3.83 10.39
CA LEU A 198 -3.28 -5.29 10.50
C LEU A 198 -3.68 -5.75 11.91
N GLY A 199 -4.13 -7.00 12.03
CA GLY A 199 -4.68 -7.55 13.28
C GLY A 199 -6.19 -7.28 13.39
N PRO A 200 -7.03 -8.02 12.64
CA PRO A 200 -8.45 -7.73 12.48
C PRO A 200 -9.28 -7.86 13.77
N ASN A 201 -8.79 -8.63 14.76
CA ASN A 201 -9.49 -8.87 16.03
C ASN A 201 -9.00 -7.95 17.15
N THR A 202 -7.96 -7.16 16.91
CA THR A 202 -7.33 -6.25 17.88
C THR A 202 -7.43 -4.80 17.40
N ILE A 203 -6.44 -4.31 16.65
CA ILE A 203 -6.29 -2.89 16.26
C ILE A 203 -6.62 -2.62 14.78
N GLY A 204 -6.58 -3.65 13.94
CA GLY A 204 -6.63 -3.55 12.50
C GLY A 204 -8.03 -3.54 11.89
N ILE A 205 -8.08 -3.55 10.57
CA ILE A 205 -9.31 -3.59 9.78
C ILE A 205 -9.98 -4.96 9.94
N GLN A 206 -11.24 -4.97 10.37
CA GLN A 206 -12.03 -6.18 10.58
C GLN A 206 -12.26 -6.98 9.29
N ASP A 207 -12.49 -8.28 9.44
CA ASP A 207 -12.57 -9.25 8.33
C ASP A 207 -13.77 -9.06 7.39
N ASP A 208 -14.80 -8.33 7.82
CA ASP A 208 -15.92 -7.91 6.97
C ASP A 208 -15.50 -6.89 5.90
N ARG A 209 -14.31 -6.28 6.05
CA ARG A 209 -13.69 -5.31 5.12
C ARG A 209 -12.40 -5.86 4.51
N ILE A 210 -12.42 -7.13 4.11
CA ILE A 210 -11.27 -7.82 3.51
C ILE A 210 -10.73 -7.12 2.24
N ASP A 211 -11.58 -6.41 1.49
CA ASP A 211 -11.18 -5.63 0.32
C ASP A 211 -10.25 -4.48 0.71
N GLU A 212 -10.49 -3.84 1.86
CA GLU A 212 -9.60 -2.83 2.41
C GLU A 212 -8.29 -3.43 2.92
N GLN A 213 -8.33 -4.60 3.56
CA GLN A 213 -7.12 -5.29 4.01
C GLN A 213 -6.17 -5.54 2.83
N VAL A 214 -6.68 -5.97 1.66
CA VAL A 214 -5.87 -6.18 0.45
C VAL A 214 -5.17 -4.90 0.00
N LYS A 215 -5.84 -3.74 0.09
CA LYS A 215 -5.22 -2.44 -0.23
C LYS A 215 -4.07 -2.11 0.71
N GLN A 216 -4.24 -2.37 2.02
CA GLN A 216 -3.18 -2.10 3.00
C GLN A 216 -1.97 -3.01 2.79
N ILE A 217 -2.19 -4.31 2.51
CA ILE A 217 -1.09 -5.24 2.18
C ILE A 217 -0.32 -4.77 0.95
N TYR A 218 -1.03 -4.32 -0.08
CA TYR A 218 -0.39 -3.77 -1.27
C TYR A 218 0.45 -2.53 -0.94
N ASP A 219 -0.11 -1.58 -0.20
CA ASP A 219 0.59 -0.34 0.17
C ASP A 219 1.85 -0.63 0.99
N ILE A 220 1.75 -1.46 2.03
CA ILE A 220 2.90 -1.85 2.87
C ILE A 220 3.96 -2.54 2.02
N TRP A 221 3.55 -3.49 1.17
CA TRP A 221 4.47 -4.22 0.30
C TRP A 221 5.17 -3.30 -0.70
N MET A 222 4.46 -2.35 -1.31
CA MET A 222 5.07 -1.39 -2.23
C MET A 222 6.03 -0.45 -1.52
N LEU A 223 5.67 0.06 -0.34
CA LEU A 223 6.56 0.91 0.46
C LEU A 223 7.84 0.15 0.85
N LEU A 224 7.74 -1.13 1.21
CA LEU A 224 8.92 -1.97 1.48
C LEU A 224 9.78 -2.18 0.25
N ASN A 225 9.21 -2.42 -0.92
CA ASN A 225 10.02 -2.62 -2.14
C ASN A 225 10.69 -1.34 -2.65
N HIS A 226 10.15 -0.16 -2.33
CA HIS A 226 10.59 1.09 -2.94
C HIS A 226 11.25 2.06 -1.98
N ARG A 227 10.98 1.98 -0.68
CA ARG A 227 11.37 3.00 0.32
C ARG A 227 11.97 2.40 1.59
N LEU A 228 12.40 1.12 1.56
CA LEU A 228 13.00 0.45 2.72
C LEU A 228 14.15 1.24 3.34
N ASN A 229 14.98 1.87 2.51
CA ASN A 229 16.15 2.67 2.90
C ASN A 229 15.83 3.98 3.59
N GLU A 230 14.57 4.41 3.57
CA GLU A 230 14.11 5.62 4.23
C GLU A 230 13.39 5.32 5.55
N LEU A 231 13.16 4.04 5.85
CA LEU A 231 12.50 3.62 7.08
C LEU A 231 13.48 3.60 8.25
N ASN A 232 13.15 4.37 9.29
CA ASN A 232 13.76 4.30 10.61
C ASN A 232 12.86 3.46 11.51
N LEU A 233 13.27 2.23 11.81
CA LEU A 233 12.45 1.30 12.58
C LEU A 233 12.20 1.73 14.03
N ASP A 234 13.07 2.55 14.62
CA ASP A 234 12.84 3.05 15.98
C ASP A 234 11.67 4.04 16.01
N ILE A 235 11.63 4.97 15.04
CA ILE A 235 10.51 5.89 14.85
C ILE A 235 9.24 5.11 14.51
N VAL A 236 9.31 4.17 13.55
CA VAL A 236 8.16 3.33 13.16
C VAL A 236 7.60 2.58 14.37
N ARG A 237 8.46 2.00 15.22
CA ARG A 237 8.03 1.24 16.40
C ARG A 237 7.37 2.12 17.46
N GLU A 238 7.94 3.29 17.74
CA GLU A 238 7.37 4.26 18.67
C GLU A 238 5.96 4.66 18.20
N LYS A 239 5.83 5.07 16.93
CA LYS A 239 4.56 5.52 16.37
C LYS A 239 3.54 4.39 16.22
N TYR A 240 3.98 3.19 15.84
CA TYR A 240 3.13 2.01 15.82
C TYR A 240 2.54 1.72 17.20
N SER A 241 3.37 1.72 18.25
CA SER A 241 2.94 1.42 19.61
C SER A 241 1.96 2.47 20.14
N ALA A 242 2.24 3.76 19.90
CA ALA A 242 1.34 4.85 20.27
C ALA A 242 -0.01 4.73 19.55
N ARG A 243 0.01 4.46 18.24
CA ARG A 243 -1.21 4.32 17.45
C ARG A 243 -2.01 3.07 17.81
N ALA A 244 -1.34 1.93 18.02
CA ALA A 244 -1.98 0.69 18.47
C ALA A 244 -2.69 0.87 19.81
N LYS A 245 -2.09 1.61 20.75
CA LYS A 245 -2.73 1.96 22.03
C LYS A 245 -4.00 2.78 21.81
N LEU A 246 -3.96 3.80 20.97
CA LEU A 246 -5.14 4.61 20.64
C LEU A 246 -6.27 3.77 20.00
N GLU A 247 -5.92 2.83 19.12
CA GLU A 247 -6.89 1.91 18.51
C GLU A 247 -7.52 0.98 19.56
N CYS A 248 -6.71 0.40 20.46
CA CYS A 248 -7.20 -0.41 21.60
C CYS A 248 -8.16 0.39 22.49
N ASP A 249 -7.78 1.61 22.89
CA ASP A 249 -8.59 2.50 23.71
C ASP A 249 -9.93 2.81 23.02
N SER A 250 -9.90 3.12 21.72
CA SER A 250 -11.12 3.42 20.93
C SER A 250 -12.09 2.23 20.81
N ARG A 251 -11.56 1.00 20.92
CA ARG A 251 -12.33 -0.26 20.84
C ARG A 251 -12.68 -0.80 22.23
N ASN A 252 -12.24 -0.14 23.29
CA ASN A 252 -12.36 -0.61 24.67
C ASN A 252 -11.78 -2.02 24.87
N ILE A 253 -10.61 -2.27 24.29
CA ILE A 253 -9.85 -3.52 24.42
C ILE A 253 -8.55 -3.19 25.18
N PRO A 254 -8.10 -4.03 26.13
CA PRO A 254 -6.82 -3.84 26.78
C PRO A 254 -5.67 -3.81 25.78
N PHE A 255 -4.79 -2.81 25.91
CA PHE A 255 -3.57 -2.76 25.12
C PHE A 255 -2.60 -3.86 25.56
N ASP A 256 -2.34 -4.82 24.67
CA ASP A 256 -1.41 -5.92 24.86
C ASP A 256 -0.71 -6.22 23.53
N MET A 257 0.60 -5.96 23.49
CA MET A 257 1.41 -6.13 22.29
C MET A 257 1.56 -7.58 21.85
N ASP A 258 1.55 -8.54 22.79
CA ASP A 258 1.66 -9.96 22.45
C ASP A 258 0.34 -10.46 21.82
N ILE A 259 -0.80 -10.00 22.32
CA ILE A 259 -2.11 -10.32 21.71
C ILE A 259 -2.21 -9.72 20.31
N ILE A 260 -1.83 -8.45 20.14
CA ILE A 260 -1.79 -7.78 18.82
C ILE A 260 -0.89 -8.55 17.87
N LYS A 261 0.31 -8.94 18.32
CA LYS A 261 1.26 -9.72 17.52
C LYS A 261 0.65 -11.04 17.06
N CYS A 262 0.02 -11.80 17.95
CA CYS A 262 -0.63 -13.06 17.61
C CYS A 262 -1.72 -12.89 16.54
N ASP A 263 -2.56 -11.86 16.67
CA ASP A 263 -3.64 -11.56 15.72
C ASP A 263 -3.11 -11.13 14.34
N VAL A 264 -2.08 -10.27 14.30
CA VAL A 264 -1.38 -9.95 13.05
C VAL A 264 -0.77 -11.20 12.40
N PHE A 265 -0.16 -12.09 13.20
CA PHE A 265 0.48 -13.30 12.68
C PHE A 265 -0.54 -14.30 12.15
N GLU A 266 -1.70 -14.43 12.79
CA GLU A 266 -2.81 -15.23 12.29
C GLU A 266 -3.30 -14.69 10.94
N GLN A 267 -3.51 -13.37 10.84
CA GLN A 267 -3.88 -12.72 9.58
C GLN A 267 -2.83 -12.95 8.49
N MET A 268 -1.54 -12.73 8.77
CA MET A 268 -0.47 -12.93 7.77
C MET A 268 -0.30 -14.42 7.43
N GLY A 269 -0.56 -15.33 8.37
CA GLY A 269 -0.60 -16.77 8.13
C GLY A 269 -1.69 -17.14 7.12
N ARG A 270 -2.91 -16.62 7.30
CA ARG A 270 -4.01 -16.81 6.36
C ARG A 270 -3.67 -16.25 4.97
N ILE A 271 -3.19 -15.00 4.90
CA ILE A 271 -2.90 -14.33 3.62
C ILE A 271 -1.72 -15.00 2.90
N SER A 272 -0.67 -15.40 3.63
CA SER A 272 0.46 -16.14 3.05
C SER A 272 0.03 -17.49 2.48
N ALA A 273 -1.09 -18.07 2.92
CA ALA A 273 -1.65 -19.30 2.36
C ALA A 273 -2.61 -19.09 1.18
N VAL A 274 -2.86 -17.85 0.72
CA VAL A 274 -3.91 -17.57 -0.29
C VAL A 274 -3.72 -18.33 -1.60
N ASP A 275 -2.46 -18.55 -2.00
CA ASP A 275 -2.13 -19.26 -3.24
C ASP A 275 -2.25 -20.79 -3.12
N SER A 276 -2.71 -21.33 -1.98
CA SER A 276 -3.10 -22.73 -1.82
C SER A 276 -4.41 -23.08 -2.55
N GLY A 277 -5.27 -22.09 -2.81
CA GLY A 277 -6.60 -22.28 -3.40
C GLY A 277 -7.74 -22.51 -2.39
N ASN A 278 -7.44 -22.51 -1.08
CA ASN A 278 -8.43 -22.74 -0.03
C ASN A 278 -9.29 -21.50 0.27
N ASP A 279 -8.70 -20.30 0.27
CA ASP A 279 -9.42 -19.05 0.54
C ASP A 279 -9.89 -18.39 -0.75
N LYS A 280 -11.02 -18.87 -1.27
CA LYS A 280 -11.62 -18.37 -2.52
C LYS A 280 -12.11 -16.92 -2.39
N LEU A 281 -12.57 -16.51 -1.20
CA LEU A 281 -13.05 -15.16 -0.96
C LEU A 281 -11.90 -14.16 -1.03
N LEU A 282 -10.80 -14.41 -0.31
CA LEU A 282 -9.62 -13.57 -0.37
C LEU A 282 -9.05 -13.50 -1.79
N MET A 283 -8.98 -14.63 -2.49
CA MET A 283 -8.52 -14.66 -3.88
C MET A 283 -9.42 -13.83 -4.82
N GLN A 284 -10.74 -13.86 -4.63
CA GLN A 284 -11.67 -13.01 -5.37
C GLN A 284 -11.38 -11.53 -5.11
N GLN A 285 -11.11 -11.15 -3.85
CA GLN A 285 -10.86 -9.75 -3.49
C GLN A 285 -9.52 -9.24 -4.00
N ILE A 286 -8.48 -10.09 -4.04
CA ILE A 286 -7.21 -9.77 -4.71
C ILE A 286 -7.43 -9.49 -6.20
N ASN A 287 -8.24 -10.33 -6.88
CA ASN A 287 -8.55 -10.12 -8.30
C ASN A 287 -9.36 -8.85 -8.54
N ASN A 288 -10.34 -8.56 -7.69
CA ASN A 288 -11.12 -7.32 -7.73
C ASN A 288 -10.21 -6.12 -7.53
N PHE A 289 -9.34 -6.16 -6.52
CA PHE A 289 -8.38 -5.11 -6.25
C PHE A 289 -7.46 -4.85 -7.46
N LYS A 290 -6.88 -5.91 -8.03
CA LYS A 290 -6.06 -5.83 -9.25
C LYS A 290 -6.83 -5.21 -10.42
N GLY A 291 -8.09 -5.60 -10.62
CA GLY A 291 -8.90 -5.12 -11.74
C GLY A 291 -9.35 -3.67 -11.61
N LEU A 292 -9.58 -3.20 -10.38
CA LEU A 292 -10.18 -1.90 -10.10
C LEU A 292 -9.17 -0.81 -9.77
N TYR A 293 -8.08 -1.14 -9.07
CA TYR A 293 -7.19 -0.15 -8.46
C TYR A 293 -5.82 -0.07 -9.10
N LEU A 294 -5.31 -1.21 -9.59
CA LEU A 294 -3.95 -1.32 -10.10
C LEU A 294 -3.87 -1.03 -11.59
N ASN A 295 -2.72 -0.52 -12.00
CA ASN A 295 -2.39 -0.45 -13.42
C ASN A 295 -2.05 -1.84 -13.99
N ALA A 296 -2.21 -1.99 -15.31
CA ALA A 296 -2.08 -3.27 -16.00
C ALA A 296 -0.66 -3.86 -15.98
N THR A 297 0.36 -3.07 -15.63
CA THR A 297 1.76 -3.52 -15.59
C THR A 297 2.13 -4.18 -14.27
N ILE A 298 1.34 -3.97 -13.21
CA ILE A 298 1.61 -4.55 -11.89
C ILE A 298 1.18 -6.02 -11.88
N ASP A 299 2.14 -6.90 -11.57
CA ASP A 299 1.80 -8.28 -11.22
C ASP A 299 1.40 -8.36 -9.75
N PHE A 300 0.15 -8.73 -9.52
CA PHE A 300 -0.45 -8.89 -8.20
C PHE A 300 -1.33 -10.13 -8.17
N LYS A 301 -0.69 -11.29 -8.30
CA LYS A 301 -1.34 -12.61 -8.25
C LYS A 301 -1.29 -13.14 -6.82
N GLY A 302 -2.04 -14.22 -6.56
CA GLY A 302 -2.05 -14.86 -5.24
C GLY A 302 -0.65 -15.24 -4.74
N VAL A 303 0.27 -15.63 -5.62
CA VAL A 303 1.66 -15.93 -5.24
C VAL A 303 2.43 -14.70 -4.74
N ASP A 304 2.20 -13.53 -5.35
CA ASP A 304 2.84 -12.27 -4.99
C ASP A 304 2.31 -11.78 -3.65
N VAL A 305 0.98 -11.84 -3.46
CA VAL A 305 0.32 -11.52 -2.18
C VAL A 305 0.79 -12.45 -1.08
N ALA A 306 0.97 -13.74 -1.39
CA ALA A 306 1.47 -14.71 -0.43
C ALA A 306 2.90 -14.38 0.03
N CYS A 307 3.78 -13.99 -0.89
CA CYS A 307 5.14 -13.55 -0.55
C CYS A 307 5.11 -12.23 0.22
N ALA A 308 4.27 -11.27 -0.17
CA ALA A 308 4.09 -10.00 0.52
C ALA A 308 3.70 -10.22 1.99
N ALA A 309 2.75 -11.10 2.28
CA ALA A 309 2.36 -11.44 3.65
C ALA A 309 3.50 -12.07 4.45
N SER A 310 4.31 -12.94 3.85
CA SER A 310 5.51 -13.49 4.50
C SER A 310 6.54 -12.41 4.82
N ILE A 311 6.79 -11.47 3.90
CA ILE A 311 7.72 -10.35 4.10
C ILE A 311 7.22 -9.45 5.24
N ILE A 312 5.93 -9.10 5.22
CA ILE A 312 5.30 -8.26 6.24
C ILE A 312 5.36 -8.95 7.62
N ARG A 313 5.12 -10.26 7.67
CA ARG A 313 5.28 -11.04 8.91
C ARG A 313 6.71 -10.97 9.45
N LEU A 314 7.73 -11.19 8.60
CA LEU A 314 9.14 -11.10 9.00
C LEU A 314 9.48 -9.69 9.52
N LEU A 315 8.99 -8.65 8.84
CA LEU A 315 9.16 -7.27 9.29
C LEU A 315 8.52 -7.04 10.66
N TYR A 316 7.32 -7.55 10.88
CA TYR A 316 6.64 -7.45 12.17
C TYR A 316 7.41 -8.17 13.28
N GLU A 317 8.01 -9.32 13.00
CA GLU A 317 8.90 -10.00 13.94
C GLU A 317 10.08 -9.09 14.35
N ILE A 318 10.64 -8.30 13.42
CA ILE A 318 11.74 -7.35 13.68
C ILE A 318 11.25 -6.14 14.48
N ILE A 319 10.14 -5.52 14.07
CA ILE A 319 9.60 -4.34 14.74
C ILE A 319 9.23 -4.65 16.20
N LEU A 320 8.70 -5.84 16.47
CA LEU A 320 8.19 -6.20 17.79
C LEU A 320 9.21 -6.89 18.71
N SER A 321 10.37 -7.30 18.22
CA SER A 321 11.37 -8.03 19.02
C SER A 321 12.40 -7.12 19.70
N ASN A 322 12.58 -5.88 19.25
CA ASN A 322 13.64 -4.93 19.71
C ASN A 322 15.09 -5.42 19.58
N GLU A 323 15.32 -6.69 19.24
CA GLU A 323 16.63 -7.34 19.17
C GLU A 323 17.25 -7.29 17.77
N TYR A 324 16.44 -7.00 16.76
CA TYR A 324 16.83 -7.06 15.37
C TYR A 324 16.59 -5.74 14.66
N ASP A 325 17.42 -5.48 13.65
CA ASP A 325 17.31 -4.31 12.79
C ASP A 325 16.87 -4.69 11.36
N ILE A 326 16.66 -3.67 10.53
CA ILE A 326 16.14 -3.80 9.18
C ILE A 326 17.06 -4.57 8.23
N SER A 327 18.33 -4.81 8.58
CA SER A 327 19.31 -5.55 7.77
C SER A 327 18.87 -6.98 7.46
N ILE A 328 18.02 -7.58 8.31
CA ILE A 328 17.43 -8.90 8.05
C ILE A 328 16.54 -8.86 6.80
N ILE A 329 15.75 -7.79 6.62
CA ILE A 329 14.89 -7.62 5.44
C ILE A 329 15.75 -7.42 4.19
N TYR A 330 16.78 -6.58 4.29
CA TYR A 330 17.75 -6.40 3.19
C TYR A 330 18.36 -7.73 2.76
N LYS A 331 18.87 -8.50 3.72
CA LYS A 331 19.44 -9.81 3.47
C LYS A 331 18.43 -10.76 2.83
N ALA A 332 17.17 -10.76 3.29
CA ALA A 332 16.14 -11.60 2.69
C ALA A 332 15.88 -11.23 1.22
N PHE A 333 15.85 -9.94 0.87
CA PHE A 333 15.73 -9.49 -0.52
C PHE A 333 16.96 -9.79 -1.39
N GLU A 334 18.17 -9.70 -0.81
CA GLU A 334 19.40 -10.12 -1.50
C GLU A 334 19.36 -11.62 -1.83
N LEU A 335 18.98 -12.45 -0.86
CA LEU A 335 18.81 -13.89 -1.07
C LEU A 335 17.74 -14.19 -2.11
N GLU A 336 16.59 -13.50 -2.09
CA GLU A 336 15.57 -13.63 -3.12
C GLU A 336 16.16 -13.39 -4.52
N THR A 337 16.96 -12.32 -4.68
CA THR A 337 17.60 -11.99 -5.95
C THR A 337 18.58 -13.08 -6.40
N LEU A 338 19.31 -13.70 -5.46
CA LEU A 338 20.19 -14.82 -5.78
C LEU A 338 19.43 -16.07 -6.27
N LEU A 339 18.20 -16.27 -5.82
CA LEU A 339 17.35 -17.40 -6.24
C LEU A 339 16.82 -17.29 -7.67
N ASP A 340 16.98 -16.15 -8.34
CA ASP A 340 16.71 -16.05 -9.78
C ASP A 340 17.65 -16.92 -10.61
N LEU A 341 18.82 -17.27 -10.06
CA LEU A 341 19.87 -18.11 -10.64
C LEU A 341 20.22 -17.69 -12.07
N LYS A 342 21.39 -17.06 -12.23
CA LYS A 342 21.99 -16.68 -13.53
C LYS A 342 22.49 -17.90 -14.33
N LEU A 343 21.65 -18.93 -14.45
CA LEU A 343 21.85 -20.18 -15.19
C LEU A 343 20.77 -20.28 -16.29
N SER A 344 20.93 -21.22 -17.22
CA SER A 344 19.92 -21.47 -18.27
C SER A 344 19.66 -22.96 -18.47
N GLY A 345 18.54 -23.28 -19.15
CA GLY A 345 18.19 -24.63 -19.58
C GLY A 345 18.09 -25.67 -18.45
N LEU A 346 18.57 -26.89 -18.74
CA LEU A 346 18.49 -28.05 -17.85
C LEU A 346 19.26 -27.85 -16.53
N GLU A 347 20.37 -27.12 -16.57
CA GLU A 347 21.18 -26.84 -15.40
C GLU A 347 20.42 -26.01 -14.38
N LYS A 348 19.78 -24.91 -14.84
CA LYS A 348 18.88 -24.11 -14.01
C LYS A 348 17.77 -24.99 -13.41
N GLY A 349 17.15 -25.84 -14.21
CA GLY A 349 16.09 -26.74 -13.76
C GLY A 349 16.53 -27.69 -12.64
N ARG A 350 17.71 -28.31 -12.78
CA ARG A 350 18.30 -29.18 -11.74
C ARG A 350 18.58 -28.40 -10.46
N LYS A 351 19.20 -27.23 -10.58
CA LYS A 351 19.58 -26.42 -9.42
C LYS A 351 18.38 -25.86 -8.66
N VAL A 352 17.35 -25.41 -9.40
CA VAL A 352 16.07 -25.00 -8.80
C VAL A 352 15.43 -26.15 -8.02
N LYS A 353 15.47 -27.37 -8.55
CA LYS A 353 14.92 -28.55 -7.89
C LYS A 353 15.70 -28.89 -6.61
N GLU A 354 17.03 -28.94 -6.71
CA GLU A 354 17.93 -29.19 -5.58
C GLU A 354 17.69 -28.22 -4.43
N LEU A 355 17.74 -26.90 -4.70
CA LEU A 355 17.52 -25.87 -3.70
C LEU A 355 16.12 -25.96 -3.09
N ARG A 356 15.10 -26.20 -3.92
CA ARG A 356 13.72 -26.37 -3.42
C ARG A 356 13.62 -27.55 -2.47
N ASP A 357 14.19 -28.69 -2.83
CA ASP A 357 14.12 -29.91 -2.02
C ASP A 357 14.85 -29.69 -0.67
N ILE A 358 16.01 -29.02 -0.67
CA ILE A 358 16.75 -28.65 0.56
C ILE A 358 15.93 -27.70 1.44
N LEU A 359 15.36 -26.64 0.86
CA LEU A 359 14.57 -25.66 1.62
C LEU A 359 13.34 -26.31 2.26
N ILE A 360 12.64 -27.18 1.52
CA ILE A 360 11.45 -27.87 2.02
C ILE A 360 11.83 -28.89 3.10
N SER A 361 12.85 -29.72 2.87
CA SER A 361 13.22 -30.76 3.84
C SER A 361 13.74 -30.18 5.15
N SER A 362 14.45 -29.05 5.08
CA SER A 362 15.10 -28.44 6.24
C SER A 362 14.20 -27.46 6.99
N PHE A 363 13.29 -26.78 6.30
CA PHE A 363 12.58 -25.62 6.87
C PHE A 363 11.06 -25.61 6.68
N SER A 364 10.44 -26.66 6.11
CA SER A 364 8.98 -26.66 5.91
C SER A 364 8.16 -26.58 7.20
N SER A 365 8.72 -26.92 8.36
CA SER A 365 8.06 -26.75 9.67
C SER A 365 7.80 -25.29 10.04
N TYR A 366 8.51 -24.34 9.43
CA TYR A 366 8.30 -22.90 9.65
C TYR A 366 7.22 -22.30 8.74
N SER A 367 6.76 -23.07 7.75
CA SER A 367 5.75 -22.66 6.78
C SER A 367 4.34 -22.99 7.26
N VAL A 368 3.39 -22.09 6.99
CA VAL A 368 1.94 -22.34 7.17
C VAL A 368 1.38 -23.31 6.13
N LEU A 369 2.10 -23.52 5.03
CA LEU A 369 1.75 -24.47 3.98
C LEU A 369 2.44 -25.81 4.19
N ASP A 370 1.70 -26.89 3.92
CA ASP A 370 2.25 -28.24 3.85
C ASP A 370 3.37 -28.36 2.81
N ALA A 371 4.39 -29.16 3.14
CA ALA A 371 5.50 -29.49 2.23
C ALA A 371 5.02 -30.01 0.86
N LYS A 372 3.88 -30.69 0.80
CA LYS A 372 3.27 -31.18 -0.45
C LYS A 372 2.84 -30.03 -1.36
N ILE A 373 2.26 -28.98 -0.80
CA ILE A 373 1.84 -27.78 -1.55
C ILE A 373 3.09 -27.02 -2.03
N LEU A 374 4.08 -26.86 -1.14
CA LEU A 374 5.33 -26.16 -1.45
C LEU A 374 6.10 -26.78 -2.62
N LYS A 375 6.08 -28.11 -2.79
CA LYS A 375 6.75 -28.79 -3.92
C LYS A 375 6.29 -28.27 -5.29
N GLY A 376 5.03 -27.85 -5.39
CA GLY A 376 4.45 -27.28 -6.61
C GLY A 376 4.75 -25.80 -6.83
N LYS A 377 5.41 -25.12 -5.89
CA LYS A 377 5.68 -23.68 -5.95
C LYS A 377 7.05 -23.37 -6.56
N ASN A 378 7.20 -22.14 -7.05
CA ASN A 378 8.50 -21.65 -7.53
C ASN A 378 9.46 -21.40 -6.36
N LEU A 379 10.76 -21.27 -6.67
CA LEU A 379 11.80 -21.21 -5.63
C LEU A 379 11.66 -19.98 -4.71
N LYS A 380 11.40 -18.80 -5.29
CA LYS A 380 11.11 -17.57 -4.55
C LYS A 380 9.97 -17.75 -3.53
N ARG A 381 8.86 -18.35 -3.97
CA ARG A 381 7.69 -18.58 -3.11
C ARG A 381 8.00 -19.57 -1.99
N VAL A 382 8.79 -20.61 -2.25
CA VAL A 382 9.23 -21.57 -1.23
C VAL A 382 10.14 -20.89 -0.21
N PHE A 383 11.10 -20.08 -0.66
CA PHE A 383 11.96 -19.29 0.23
C PHE A 383 11.14 -18.41 1.18
N TRP A 384 10.24 -17.59 0.65
CA TRP A 384 9.37 -16.75 1.48
C TRP A 384 8.39 -17.53 2.36
N ALA A 385 8.09 -18.80 2.02
CA ALA A 385 7.26 -19.63 2.88
C ALA A 385 7.98 -20.08 4.16
N VAL A 386 9.31 -20.20 4.12
CA VAL A 386 10.09 -20.86 5.17
C VAL A 386 11.04 -19.92 5.91
N VAL A 387 11.42 -18.79 5.32
CA VAL A 387 12.37 -17.84 5.94
C VAL A 387 11.74 -17.15 7.16
N ASN A 388 12.53 -17.04 8.23
CA ASN A 388 12.21 -16.25 9.42
C ASN A 388 13.50 -15.67 10.02
N ILE A 389 13.38 -14.94 11.12
CA ILE A 389 14.53 -14.33 11.82
C ILE A 389 15.57 -15.38 12.26
N GLU A 390 15.11 -16.55 12.72
CA GLU A 390 15.96 -17.59 13.31
C GLU A 390 16.80 -18.35 12.27
N ASN A 391 16.26 -18.53 11.05
CA ASN A 391 16.85 -19.41 10.04
C ASN A 391 17.51 -18.70 8.87
N ILE A 392 17.36 -17.37 8.72
CA ILE A 392 17.84 -16.62 7.55
C ILE A 392 19.36 -16.80 7.30
N ARG A 393 20.17 -16.86 8.36
CA ARG A 393 21.63 -17.06 8.24
C ARG A 393 21.98 -18.45 7.72
N VAL A 394 21.27 -19.48 8.18
CA VAL A 394 21.48 -20.85 7.71
C VAL A 394 21.04 -20.98 6.24
N ILE A 395 19.92 -20.34 5.87
CA ILE A 395 19.46 -20.30 4.48
C ILE A 395 20.47 -19.57 3.58
N GLU A 396 21.07 -18.48 4.05
CA GLU A 396 22.14 -17.77 3.34
C GLU A 396 23.32 -18.68 3.01
N GLU A 397 23.84 -19.43 4.00
CA GLU A 397 24.94 -20.38 3.80
C GLU A 397 24.58 -21.45 2.75
N ILE A 398 23.36 -21.98 2.80
CA ILE A 398 22.87 -22.97 1.83
C ILE A 398 22.81 -22.39 0.42
N ILE A 399 22.24 -21.19 0.25
CA ILE A 399 22.07 -20.56 -1.07
C ILE A 399 23.45 -20.19 -1.65
N THR A 400 24.30 -19.56 -0.86
CA THR A 400 25.63 -19.11 -1.29
C THR A 400 26.53 -20.29 -1.65
N SER A 401 26.64 -21.31 -0.81
CA SER A 401 27.42 -22.54 -1.10
C SER A 401 26.93 -23.26 -2.35
N SER A 402 25.61 -23.34 -2.52
CA SER A 402 24.99 -23.95 -3.68
C SER A 402 25.32 -23.21 -4.97
N ILE A 403 25.35 -21.88 -4.96
CA ILE A 403 25.68 -21.04 -6.13
C ILE A 403 27.19 -21.08 -6.44
N SER A 404 28.06 -21.02 -5.43
CA SER A 404 29.51 -21.10 -5.61
C SER A 404 29.96 -22.44 -6.23
N THR A 405 29.28 -23.54 -5.87
CA THR A 405 29.56 -24.86 -6.44
C THR A 405 29.25 -24.91 -7.95
N SER A 406 28.26 -24.14 -8.42
CA SER A 406 27.89 -24.06 -9.85
C SER A 406 28.88 -23.23 -10.69
N MET A 407 29.52 -22.21 -10.10
CA MET A 407 30.55 -21.42 -10.81
C MET A 407 31.86 -22.19 -11.02
N HIS A 408 32.23 -23.08 -10.09
CA HIS A 408 33.43 -23.92 -10.26
C HIS A 408 33.25 -25.06 -11.28
N GLN A 409 32.02 -25.55 -11.47
CA GLN A 409 31.74 -26.57 -12.50
C GLN A 409 31.78 -26.00 -13.92
N THR A 410 31.47 -24.71 -14.11
CA THR A 410 31.55 -24.04 -15.43
C THR A 410 32.99 -23.72 -15.84
N SER A 411 33.89 -23.44 -14.90
CA SER A 411 35.32 -23.23 -15.18
C SER A 411 36.10 -24.52 -15.50
N ASN A 412 35.61 -25.69 -15.13
CA ASN A 412 36.28 -26.97 -15.39
C ASN A 412 35.86 -27.65 -16.71
N ILE A 413 34.88 -27.11 -17.44
CA ILE A 413 34.41 -27.69 -18.71
C ILE A 413 35.14 -27.07 -19.93
N SER A 414 35.92 -26.00 -19.76
CA SER A 414 36.65 -25.35 -20.87
C SER A 414 38.10 -25.82 -21.06
N LEU A 415 38.56 -26.88 -20.39
CA LEU A 415 39.95 -27.36 -20.50
C LEU A 415 40.11 -28.79 -21.05
N ASP A 416 39.03 -29.56 -21.22
CA ASP A 416 39.11 -30.96 -21.66
C ASP A 416 38.71 -31.19 -23.14
N SER A 417 38.93 -30.20 -24.02
CA SER A 417 38.73 -30.39 -25.46
C SER A 417 39.91 -29.86 -26.29
N VAL A 418 41.14 -30.25 -25.95
CA VAL A 418 42.25 -30.36 -26.90
C VAL A 418 43.18 -31.49 -26.42
N GLU A 419 43.01 -32.67 -27.01
CA GLU A 419 43.96 -33.79 -27.21
C GLU A 419 43.04 -34.94 -27.69
N ILE A 420 43.02 -35.36 -28.96
CA ILE A 420 44.09 -35.83 -29.86
C ILE A 420 43.80 -35.39 -31.30
#